data_AF-A0A1U8HML2-F1
#
_entry.id   AF-A0A1U8HML2-F1
#
_cell.length_a   1.000
_cell.length_b   1.000
_cell.length_c   1.000
_cell.angle_alpha   90.00
_cell.angle_beta   90.00
_cell.angle_gamma   90.00
#
_symmetry.space_group_name_H-M   'P 1'
#
loop_
_entity.id
_entity.type
_entity.pdbx_description
1 polymer ?
#
loop_
_entity_poly.entity_id
_entity_poly.type
_entity_poly.pdbx_seq_one_letter_code
_entity_poly.pdbx_strand_id
1 'polypeptide(L)'
;MESSKLLIALFVVQVFFPCHMSIQAAPENSDLFREYIGAEFNNVKFTDVPIDSNVEFHFILSFAIDCDSTSCSSPTNGKFNVFWDSDNLSPSQVSSIKSTHSNVKVALSLGGDSVGDSYAYFDPSSVDSWVSNALSSLIDIMQEYHLDGIDIDYEHFNADPDTFAECIGKLVKTLKNNGVISFASIAPFDDDDVQSHYKALWQSYGDLIDYVNFQFYAAFLIN
;
A
#
# COMPACT_ATOMS: atom_id res chain seq x y z
N MET A 1 -58.64 8.16 -57.92
CA MET A 1 -57.23 8.58 -57.73
C MET A 1 -57.08 8.89 -56.25
N GLU A 2 -56.88 7.86 -55.43
CA GLU A 2 -56.67 8.00 -53.99
C GLU A 2 -55.41 7.24 -53.63
N SER A 3 -54.42 7.98 -53.15
CA SER A 3 -53.14 7.48 -52.65
C SER A 3 -53.23 7.45 -51.13
N SER A 4 -53.27 6.25 -50.57
CA SER A 4 -53.33 6.06 -49.11
C SER A 4 -51.91 6.21 -48.54
N LYS A 5 -51.75 7.19 -47.64
CA LYS A 5 -50.48 7.51 -46.97
C LYS A 5 -50.21 6.48 -45.88
N LEU A 6 -49.16 5.68 -46.04
CA LEU A 6 -48.66 4.76 -45.02
C LEU A 6 -47.84 5.55 -43.98
N LEU A 7 -48.37 5.70 -42.75
CA LEU A 7 -47.58 6.16 -41.60
C LEU A 7 -46.67 5.02 -41.13
N ILE A 8 -45.35 5.24 -41.18
CA ILE A 8 -44.36 4.37 -40.56
C ILE A 8 -44.23 4.80 -39.09
N ALA A 9 -44.71 3.96 -38.18
CA ALA A 9 -44.47 4.13 -36.74
C ALA A 9 -43.08 3.56 -36.40
N LEU A 10 -42.16 4.43 -35.97
CA LEU A 10 -40.84 4.05 -35.48
C LEU A 10 -40.98 3.53 -34.03
N PHE A 11 -40.83 2.22 -33.81
CA PHE A 11 -40.69 1.66 -32.46
C PHE A 11 -39.23 1.79 -32.01
N VAL A 12 -38.95 2.73 -31.10
CA VAL A 12 -37.68 2.79 -30.38
C VAL A 12 -37.77 1.82 -29.20
N VAL A 13 -37.11 0.68 -29.30
CA VAL A 13 -36.93 -0.25 -28.18
C VAL A 13 -35.78 0.30 -27.32
N GLN A 14 -36.12 0.93 -26.20
CA GLN A 14 -35.14 1.28 -25.17
C GLN A 14 -34.73 -0.01 -24.43
N VAL A 15 -33.58 -0.56 -24.80
CA VAL A 15 -32.93 -1.63 -24.05
C VAL A 15 -32.35 -1.01 -22.78
N PHE A 16 -33.05 -1.19 -21.65
CA PHE A 16 -32.47 -0.95 -20.34
C PHE A 16 -31.35 -1.98 -20.12
N PHE A 17 -30.09 -1.54 -20.21
CA PHE A 17 -28.98 -2.29 -19.63
C PHE A 17 -29.11 -2.19 -18.11
N PRO A 18 -29.40 -3.28 -17.38
CA PRO A 18 -29.20 -3.26 -15.95
C PRO A 18 -27.69 -3.16 -15.74
N CYS A 19 -27.25 -1.98 -15.32
CA CYS A 19 -25.92 -1.81 -14.76
C CYS A 19 -25.91 -2.65 -13.48
N HIS A 20 -25.47 -3.91 -13.59
CA HIS A 20 -25.12 -4.71 -12.43
C HIS A 20 -23.91 -4.02 -11.80
N MET A 21 -24.17 -3.05 -10.94
CA MET A 21 -23.24 -2.73 -9.89
C MET A 21 -23.08 -4.01 -9.08
N SER A 22 -21.93 -4.67 -9.26
CA SER A 22 -21.46 -5.63 -8.28
C SER A 22 -21.29 -4.85 -6.99
N ILE A 23 -22.28 -4.92 -6.10
CA ILE A 23 -22.06 -4.60 -4.70
C ILE A 23 -21.10 -5.69 -4.25
N GLN A 24 -19.81 -5.40 -4.32
CA GLN A 24 -18.81 -6.23 -3.69
C GLN A 24 -19.17 -6.17 -2.21
N ALA A 25 -19.73 -7.27 -1.69
CA ALA A 25 -19.94 -7.41 -0.27
C ALA A 25 -18.62 -7.08 0.42
N ALA A 26 -18.68 -6.32 1.52
CA ALA A 26 -17.54 -6.22 2.41
C ALA A 26 -17.03 -7.65 2.65
N PRO A 27 -15.70 -7.89 2.60
CA PRO A 27 -15.18 -9.24 2.83
C PRO A 27 -15.84 -9.77 4.12
N GLU A 28 -16.30 -11.03 4.09
CA GLU A 28 -16.62 -11.73 5.34
C GLU A 28 -15.48 -11.41 6.30
N ASN A 29 -15.79 -10.92 7.51
CA ASN A 29 -14.82 -10.62 8.55
C ASN A 29 -13.83 -11.79 8.64
N SER A 30 -12.72 -11.69 7.91
CA SER A 30 -11.62 -12.62 8.01
C SER A 30 -10.89 -12.14 9.23
N ASP A 31 -10.73 -13.03 10.20
CA ASP A 31 -9.77 -12.80 11.28
C ASP A 31 -8.44 -12.45 10.58
N LEU A 32 -7.98 -11.21 10.71
CA LEU A 32 -6.83 -10.69 9.98
C LEU A 32 -5.62 -10.72 10.90
N PHE A 33 -4.55 -11.36 10.44
CA PHE A 33 -3.25 -11.33 11.09
C PHE A 33 -2.22 -10.72 10.14
N ARG A 34 -1.37 -9.82 10.65
CA ARG A 34 -0.38 -9.09 9.87
C ARG A 34 0.96 -9.12 10.59
N GLU A 35 2.02 -9.46 9.85
CA GLU A 35 3.37 -9.62 10.40
C GLU A 35 4.38 -8.86 9.56
N TYR A 36 5.09 -7.92 10.19
CA TYR A 36 6.23 -7.23 9.58
C TYR A 36 7.46 -8.14 9.56
N ILE A 37 8.23 -8.13 8.48
CA ILE A 37 9.40 -9.01 8.31
C ILE A 37 10.45 -8.39 7.39
N GLY A 38 11.73 -8.60 7.72
CA GLY A 38 12.85 -8.37 6.80
C GLY A 38 13.82 -7.23 7.13
N ALA A 39 13.46 -6.30 8.01
CA ALA A 39 14.26 -5.10 8.29
C ALA A 39 15.58 -5.38 9.00
N GLU A 40 15.63 -6.45 9.79
CA GLU A 40 16.74 -6.72 10.72
C GLU A 40 17.88 -7.56 10.11
N PHE A 41 17.76 -8.05 8.87
CA PHE A 41 18.77 -8.91 8.21
C PHE A 41 19.25 -10.12 9.05
N ASN A 42 18.35 -10.64 9.90
CA ASN A 42 18.63 -11.74 10.82
C ASN A 42 18.38 -13.14 10.23
N ASN A 43 18.24 -13.25 8.90
CA ASN A 43 17.98 -14.50 8.17
C ASN A 43 16.64 -15.18 8.48
N VAL A 44 15.66 -14.44 9.00
CA VAL A 44 14.29 -14.94 9.20
C VAL A 44 13.61 -15.10 7.84
N LYS A 45 12.99 -16.26 7.62
CA LYS A 45 12.26 -16.60 6.39
C LYS A 45 10.76 -16.65 6.65
N PHE A 46 9.95 -16.52 5.59
CA PHE A 46 8.50 -16.74 5.69
C PHE A 46 8.13 -18.07 6.34
N THR A 47 8.90 -19.14 6.09
CA THR A 47 8.66 -20.48 6.63
C THR A 47 8.93 -20.62 8.13
N ASP A 48 9.62 -19.65 8.73
CA ASP A 48 9.91 -19.66 10.16
C ASP A 48 8.73 -19.11 10.99
N VAL A 49 7.81 -18.37 10.35
CA VAL A 49 6.63 -17.80 10.97
C VAL A 49 5.46 -18.79 10.91
N PRO A 50 4.85 -19.17 12.05
CA PRO A 50 3.66 -20.03 12.05
C PRO A 50 2.47 -19.35 11.36
N ILE A 51 1.85 -20.04 10.40
CA ILE A 51 0.70 -19.54 9.64
C ILE A 51 -0.54 -20.36 10.01
N ASP A 52 -1.53 -19.72 10.64
CA ASP A 52 -2.86 -20.30 10.83
C ASP A 52 -3.65 -20.18 9.52
N SER A 53 -4.22 -21.29 9.05
CA SER A 53 -5.02 -21.32 7.82
C SER A 53 -6.43 -20.73 7.98
N ASN A 54 -6.87 -20.44 9.20
CA ASN A 54 -8.20 -19.91 9.50
C ASN A 54 -8.27 -18.37 9.49
N VAL A 55 -7.13 -17.70 9.34
CA VAL A 55 -7.03 -16.23 9.29
C VAL A 55 -6.62 -15.77 7.89
N GLU A 56 -6.99 -14.56 7.49
CA GLU A 56 -6.31 -13.88 6.39
C GLU A 56 -4.93 -13.42 6.91
N PHE A 57 -3.86 -13.84 6.24
CA PHE A 57 -2.50 -13.64 6.76
C PHE A 57 -1.73 -12.71 5.83
N HIS A 58 -1.29 -11.56 6.32
CA HIS A 58 -0.48 -10.61 5.56
C HIS A 58 0.94 -10.60 6.09
N PHE A 59 1.92 -10.96 5.26
CA PHE A 59 3.29 -10.50 5.50
C PHE A 59 3.46 -9.08 4.99
N ILE A 60 4.24 -8.26 5.68
CA ILE A 60 4.59 -6.90 5.28
C ILE A 60 6.12 -6.81 5.24
N LEU A 61 6.68 -6.74 4.04
CA LEU A 61 8.13 -6.61 3.82
C LEU A 61 8.60 -5.22 4.28
N SER A 62 9.56 -5.20 5.19
CA SER A 62 10.13 -3.99 5.78
C SER A 62 11.60 -3.84 5.37
N PHE A 63 11.99 -2.83 4.59
CA PHE A 63 11.19 -1.74 4.03
C PHE A 63 11.57 -1.45 2.57
N ALA A 64 10.70 -0.76 1.84
CA ALA A 64 11.09 -0.01 0.66
C ALA A 64 11.27 1.47 1.04
N ILE A 65 12.42 2.06 0.69
CA ILE A 65 12.80 3.40 1.15
C ILE A 65 13.29 4.24 -0.03
N ASP A 66 12.86 5.50 -0.13
CA ASP A 66 13.26 6.41 -1.21
C ASP A 66 14.58 7.14 -0.92
N CYS A 67 15.64 6.36 -0.70
CA CYS A 67 17.01 6.85 -0.60
C CYS A 67 17.99 5.96 -1.40
N ASP A 68 19.10 6.51 -1.87
CA ASP A 68 20.01 5.87 -2.86
C ASP A 68 21.24 5.18 -2.25
N SER A 69 21.42 5.22 -0.93
CA SER A 69 22.62 4.70 -0.30
C SER A 69 22.33 3.99 1.03
N THR A 70 23.35 3.33 1.56
CA THR A 70 23.31 2.65 2.88
C THR A 70 23.20 3.62 4.07
N SER A 71 23.09 4.92 3.79
CA SER A 71 22.73 5.97 4.74
C SER A 71 21.72 6.88 4.04
N CYS A 72 20.49 7.02 4.54
CA CYS A 72 19.49 7.90 3.93
C CYS A 72 19.77 9.40 4.13
N SER A 73 21.02 9.85 3.99
CA SER A 73 21.41 11.26 4.08
C SER A 73 20.88 12.13 2.92
N SER A 74 20.41 11.50 1.84
CA SER A 74 19.91 12.16 0.63
C SER A 74 18.65 11.44 0.11
N PRO A 75 17.45 11.90 0.48
CA PRO A 75 16.20 11.40 -0.10
C PRO A 75 16.18 11.56 -1.63
N THR A 76 15.60 10.59 -2.34
CA THR A 76 15.63 10.52 -3.81
C THR A 76 14.39 11.10 -4.47
N ASN A 77 13.56 11.80 -3.70
CA ASN A 77 12.27 12.34 -4.12
C ASN A 77 11.36 11.23 -4.68
N GLY A 78 11.10 10.20 -3.87
CA GLY A 78 10.14 9.13 -4.20
C GLY A 78 10.69 7.99 -5.05
N LYS A 79 12.01 7.85 -5.25
CA LYS A 79 12.55 6.68 -5.96
C LYS A 79 12.91 5.58 -4.95
N PHE A 80 11.99 4.66 -4.74
CA PHE A 80 12.11 3.60 -3.75
C PHE A 80 13.11 2.51 -4.16
N ASN A 81 13.88 2.05 -3.19
CA ASN A 81 14.77 0.88 -3.28
C ASN A 81 14.41 -0.14 -2.19
N VAL A 82 14.86 -1.37 -2.36
CA VAL A 82 14.64 -2.49 -1.43
C VAL A 82 15.65 -2.46 -0.28
N PHE A 83 15.15 -2.45 0.96
CA PHE A 83 15.95 -2.46 2.21
C PHE A 83 15.55 -3.59 3.16
N TRP A 84 14.93 -4.66 2.67
CA TRP A 84 14.76 -5.91 3.43
C TRP A 84 15.81 -6.95 3.03
N ASP A 85 15.93 -8.01 3.82
CA ASP A 85 16.75 -9.19 3.56
C ASP A 85 16.29 -9.97 2.31
N SER A 86 16.63 -9.46 1.12
CA SER A 86 16.24 -10.04 -0.17
C SER A 86 16.85 -11.41 -0.45
N ASP A 87 17.92 -11.78 0.27
CA ASP A 87 18.53 -13.11 0.18
C ASP A 87 17.60 -14.17 0.82
N ASN A 88 16.83 -13.80 1.84
CA ASN A 88 15.90 -14.67 2.54
C ASN A 88 14.42 -14.42 2.22
N LEU A 89 14.10 -13.28 1.59
CA LEU A 89 12.75 -12.84 1.23
C LEU A 89 12.64 -12.48 -0.26
N SER A 90 13.31 -13.24 -1.12
CA SER A 90 13.35 -13.03 -2.58
C SER A 90 11.97 -13.17 -3.26
N PRO A 91 11.82 -12.71 -4.51
CA PRO A 91 10.59 -12.90 -5.30
C PRO A 91 10.12 -14.36 -5.39
N SER A 92 11.07 -15.29 -5.49
CA SER A 92 10.78 -16.72 -5.54
C SER A 92 10.21 -17.25 -4.22
N GLN A 93 10.67 -16.71 -3.09
CA GLN A 93 10.18 -17.07 -1.76
C GLN A 93 8.81 -16.48 -1.48
N VAL A 94 8.54 -15.24 -1.94
CA VAL A 94 7.19 -14.65 -1.92
C VAL A 94 6.21 -15.52 -2.72
N SER A 95 6.59 -15.91 -3.93
CA SER A 95 5.76 -16.79 -4.77
C SER A 95 5.53 -18.15 -4.10
N SER A 96 6.59 -18.74 -3.52
CA SER A 96 6.53 -20.03 -2.86
C SER A 96 5.57 -20.03 -1.66
N ILE A 97 5.66 -19.02 -0.78
CA ILE A 97 4.81 -18.97 0.41
C ILE A 97 3.33 -18.80 0.03
N LYS A 98 3.02 -17.91 -0.93
CA LYS A 98 1.66 -17.70 -1.44
C LYS A 98 1.10 -18.95 -2.13
N SER A 99 1.93 -19.71 -2.84
CA SER A 99 1.49 -20.97 -3.48
C SER A 99 1.23 -22.09 -2.47
N THR A 100 1.90 -22.05 -1.32
CA THR A 100 1.77 -23.06 -0.25
C THR A 100 0.58 -22.73 0.67
N HIS A 101 0.31 -21.44 0.88
CA HIS A 101 -0.75 -20.94 1.76
C HIS A 101 -1.66 -19.97 1.01
N SER A 102 -2.83 -20.45 0.57
CA SER A 102 -3.77 -19.64 -0.22
C SER A 102 -4.41 -18.48 0.55
N ASN A 103 -4.29 -18.46 1.87
CA ASN A 103 -4.73 -17.37 2.74
C ASN A 103 -3.66 -16.27 2.96
N VAL A 104 -2.46 -16.43 2.39
CA VAL A 104 -1.36 -15.48 2.52
C VAL A 104 -1.39 -14.43 1.41
N LYS A 105 -1.26 -13.16 1.81
CA LYS A 105 -0.87 -12.03 0.96
C LYS A 105 0.44 -11.45 1.45
N VAL A 106 1.17 -10.77 0.56
CA VAL A 106 2.44 -10.11 0.89
C VAL A 106 2.41 -8.67 0.41
N ALA A 107 2.59 -7.73 1.32
CA ALA A 107 2.74 -6.30 1.04
C ALA A 107 4.20 -5.86 1.25
N LEU A 108 4.49 -4.61 0.88
CA LEU A 108 5.69 -3.90 1.31
C LEU A 108 5.31 -2.69 2.17
N SER A 109 6.13 -2.33 3.14
CA SER A 109 6.01 -1.09 3.91
C SER A 109 6.99 -0.02 3.41
N LEU A 110 6.51 1.22 3.32
CA LEU A 110 7.25 2.39 2.86
C LEU A 110 7.77 3.20 4.05
N GLY A 111 9.05 3.55 4.04
CA GLY A 111 9.67 4.40 5.07
C GLY A 111 10.42 3.59 6.13
N GLY A 112 9.90 3.55 7.36
CA GLY A 112 10.57 3.10 8.57
C GLY A 112 11.30 4.24 9.30
N ASP A 113 11.93 3.90 10.43
CA ASP A 113 12.69 4.87 11.24
C ASP A 113 13.98 5.33 10.55
N SER A 114 14.86 4.41 10.16
CA SER A 114 16.22 4.75 9.74
C SER A 114 16.86 3.74 8.77
N VAL A 115 17.89 4.21 8.05
CA VAL A 115 18.85 3.39 7.29
C VAL A 115 20.25 3.73 7.79
N GLY A 116 20.87 2.75 8.46
CA GLY A 116 22.12 2.98 9.19
C GLY A 116 21.89 4.01 10.30
N ASP A 117 22.77 5.00 10.38
CA ASP A 117 22.67 6.08 11.39
C ASP A 117 21.82 7.27 10.92
N SER A 118 21.06 7.15 9.82
CA SER A 118 20.30 8.26 9.21
C SER A 118 18.82 7.95 9.14
N TYR A 119 17.99 8.86 9.66
CA TYR A 119 16.53 8.75 9.57
C TYR A 119 16.03 8.73 8.13
N ALA A 120 15.00 7.94 7.88
CA ALA A 120 14.31 7.85 6.59
C ALA A 120 13.23 8.95 6.50
N TYR A 121 13.65 10.17 6.15
CA TYR A 121 12.74 11.30 6.04
C TYR A 121 11.82 11.21 4.82
N PHE A 122 10.54 11.48 5.02
CA PHE A 122 9.64 11.86 3.94
C PHE A 122 9.97 13.27 3.45
N ASP A 123 10.58 13.38 2.27
CA ASP A 123 11.13 14.65 1.75
C ASP A 123 10.85 14.84 0.24
N PRO A 124 9.60 15.17 -0.14
CA PRO A 124 9.22 15.41 -1.52
C PRO A 124 9.71 16.78 -2.03
N SER A 125 10.32 16.81 -3.22
CA SER A 125 10.61 18.07 -3.92
C SER A 125 9.35 18.77 -4.45
N SER A 126 8.35 17.99 -4.84
CA SER A 126 6.98 18.43 -5.13
C SER A 126 6.06 17.22 -5.10
N VAL A 127 4.76 17.43 -4.88
CA VAL A 127 3.76 16.36 -4.91
C VAL A 127 3.85 15.55 -6.21
N ASP A 128 3.78 16.23 -7.37
CA ASP A 128 3.68 15.54 -8.65
C ASP A 128 4.96 14.77 -9.00
N SER A 129 6.14 15.34 -8.72
CA SER A 129 7.41 14.67 -9.00
C SER A 129 7.66 13.49 -8.07
N TRP A 130 7.34 13.62 -6.77
CA TRP A 130 7.47 12.53 -5.82
C TRP A 130 6.51 11.38 -6.18
N VAL A 131 5.23 11.67 -6.44
CA VAL A 131 4.24 10.65 -6.83
C VAL A 131 4.63 9.95 -8.12
N SER A 132 5.13 10.69 -9.13
CA SER A 132 5.57 10.08 -10.39
C SER A 132 6.74 9.11 -10.18
N ASN A 133 7.73 9.49 -9.37
CA ASN A 133 8.88 8.63 -9.07
C ASN A 133 8.47 7.41 -8.22
N ALA A 134 7.59 7.63 -7.24
CA ALA A 134 7.07 6.60 -6.35
C ALA A 134 6.32 5.54 -7.15
N LEU A 135 5.39 5.97 -8.01
CA LEU A 135 4.67 5.05 -8.89
C LEU A 135 5.61 4.26 -9.79
N SER A 136 6.59 4.91 -10.42
CA SER A 136 7.52 4.21 -11.32
C SER A 136 8.29 3.12 -10.58
N SER A 137 8.95 3.46 -9.47
CA SER A 137 9.81 2.52 -8.74
C SER A 137 9.04 1.43 -7.99
N LEU A 138 7.92 1.79 -7.35
CA LEU A 138 7.11 0.83 -6.59
C LEU A 138 6.39 -0.17 -7.48
N ILE A 139 5.90 0.25 -8.66
CA ILE A 139 5.28 -0.69 -9.61
C ILE A 139 6.29 -1.74 -10.06
N ASP A 140 7.53 -1.34 -10.36
CA ASP A 140 8.59 -2.27 -10.75
C ASP A 140 8.87 -3.30 -9.62
N ILE A 141 9.05 -2.82 -8.38
CA ILE A 141 9.27 -3.69 -7.20
C ILE A 141 8.08 -4.64 -6.98
N MET A 142 6.85 -4.13 -7.01
CA MET A 142 5.66 -4.94 -6.75
C MET A 142 5.43 -6.01 -7.81
N GLN A 143 5.69 -5.69 -9.08
CA GLN A 143 5.60 -6.66 -10.17
C GLN A 143 6.66 -7.75 -10.05
N GLU A 144 7.89 -7.38 -9.70
CA GLU A 144 8.98 -8.33 -9.50
C GLU A 144 8.67 -9.30 -8.35
N TYR A 145 8.21 -8.77 -7.20
CA TYR A 145 7.96 -9.57 -6.00
C TYR A 145 6.55 -10.18 -5.94
N HIS A 146 5.66 -9.88 -6.89
CA HIS A 146 4.26 -10.32 -6.89
C HIS A 146 3.48 -9.91 -5.63
N LEU A 147 3.63 -8.65 -5.23
CA LEU A 147 3.06 -8.09 -4.00
C LEU A 147 1.59 -7.70 -4.18
N ASP A 148 0.83 -7.75 -3.08
CA ASP A 148 -0.62 -7.58 -3.04
C ASP A 148 -1.07 -6.23 -2.45
N GLY A 149 -0.18 -5.50 -1.78
CA GLY A 149 -0.53 -4.31 -1.02
C GLY A 149 0.66 -3.45 -0.61
N ILE A 150 0.34 -2.30 -0.02
CA ILE A 150 1.31 -1.39 0.60
C ILE A 150 0.93 -1.03 2.02
N ASP A 151 1.93 -0.70 2.80
CA ASP A 151 1.84 -0.09 4.11
C ASP A 151 2.65 1.22 4.14
N ILE A 152 2.13 2.25 4.80
CA ILE A 152 2.79 3.56 4.91
C ILE A 152 3.28 3.74 6.35
N ASP A 153 4.60 3.80 6.53
CA ASP A 153 5.27 3.77 7.82
C ASP A 153 6.41 4.82 7.89
N TYR A 154 6.17 6.04 7.41
CA TYR A 154 7.12 7.14 7.61
C TYR A 154 7.00 7.68 9.04
N GLU A 155 8.13 7.81 9.72
CA GLU A 155 8.18 8.30 11.10
C GLU A 155 8.81 9.70 11.23
N HIS A 156 9.45 10.18 10.15
CA HIS A 156 10.18 11.45 10.10
C HIS A 156 9.77 12.26 8.87
N PHE A 157 9.51 13.56 9.04
CA PHE A 157 8.92 14.39 7.99
C PHE A 157 9.72 15.67 7.72
N ASN A 158 10.05 15.91 6.46
CA ASN A 158 10.53 17.19 5.92
C ASN A 158 9.47 17.86 5.03
N ALA A 159 8.19 17.55 5.27
CA ALA A 159 7.04 18.14 4.61
C ALA A 159 5.95 18.45 5.64
N ASP A 160 4.98 19.30 5.28
CA ASP A 160 3.80 19.50 6.11
C ASP A 160 2.77 18.36 5.97
N PRO A 161 1.83 18.22 6.93
CA PRO A 161 0.79 17.19 6.89
C PRO A 161 -0.05 17.15 5.62
N ASP A 162 -0.34 18.30 5.01
CA ASP A 162 -1.18 18.38 3.80
C ASP A 162 -0.40 17.86 2.57
N THR A 163 0.88 18.19 2.47
CA THR A 163 1.79 17.70 1.42
C THR A 163 2.00 16.19 1.53
N PHE A 164 2.22 15.68 2.75
CA PHE A 164 2.27 14.24 3.01
C PHE A 164 0.97 13.54 2.60
N ALA A 165 -0.17 14.05 3.06
CA ALA A 165 -1.49 13.50 2.75
C ALA A 165 -1.76 13.45 1.24
N GLU A 166 -1.45 14.52 0.51
CA GLU A 166 -1.63 14.61 -0.94
C GLU A 166 -0.72 13.63 -1.71
N CYS A 167 0.56 13.54 -1.35
CA CYS A 167 1.51 12.60 -1.94
C CYS A 167 1.07 11.15 -1.77
N ILE A 168 0.85 10.73 -0.53
CA ILE A 168 0.47 9.36 -0.20
C ILE A 168 -0.92 9.03 -0.76
N GLY A 169 -1.88 9.95 -0.62
CA GLY A 169 -3.23 9.78 -1.13
C GLY A 169 -3.27 9.57 -2.65
N LYS A 170 -2.54 10.39 -3.42
CA LYS A 170 -2.41 10.21 -4.89
C LYS A 170 -1.72 8.90 -5.27
N LEU A 171 -0.68 8.51 -4.53
CA LEU A 171 0.02 7.23 -4.73
C LEU A 171 -0.94 6.05 -4.55
N VAL A 172 -1.57 5.93 -3.37
CA VAL A 172 -2.50 4.85 -3.04
C VAL A 172 -3.66 4.79 -4.05
N LYS A 173 -4.26 5.95 -4.35
CA LYS A 173 -5.35 6.06 -5.33
C LYS A 173 -4.96 5.51 -6.69
N THR A 174 -3.77 5.87 -7.17
CA THR A 174 -3.31 5.46 -8.50
C THR A 174 -2.98 3.98 -8.53
N LEU A 175 -2.30 3.45 -7.51
CA LEU A 175 -2.02 2.01 -7.39
C LEU A 175 -3.30 1.17 -7.35
N LYS A 176 -4.31 1.58 -6.56
CA LYS A 176 -5.62 0.91 -6.52
C LYS A 176 -6.37 0.99 -7.85
N ASN A 177 -6.46 2.18 -8.46
CA ASN A 177 -7.16 2.37 -9.73
C ASN A 177 -6.54 1.56 -10.88
N ASN A 178 -5.22 1.37 -10.85
CA ASN A 178 -4.50 0.58 -11.84
C ASN A 178 -4.53 -0.93 -11.54
N GLY A 179 -5.14 -1.35 -10.42
CA GLY A 179 -5.18 -2.74 -9.99
C GLY A 179 -3.80 -3.31 -9.60
N VAL A 180 -2.84 -2.46 -9.26
CA VAL A 180 -1.49 -2.87 -8.83
C VAL A 180 -1.53 -3.43 -7.41
N ILE A 181 -2.34 -2.83 -6.54
CA ILE A 181 -2.54 -3.27 -5.15
C ILE A 181 -4.01 -3.59 -4.90
N SER A 182 -4.24 -4.54 -4.00
CA SER A 182 -5.57 -4.92 -3.52
C SER A 182 -5.92 -4.29 -2.18
N PHE A 183 -4.92 -3.89 -1.38
CA PHE A 183 -5.11 -3.19 -0.12
C PHE A 183 -3.98 -2.19 0.18
N ALA A 184 -4.27 -1.24 1.07
CA ALA A 184 -3.35 -0.26 1.62
C ALA A 184 -3.56 -0.12 3.13
N SER A 185 -2.47 0.09 3.88
CA SER A 185 -2.53 0.42 5.31
C SER A 185 -1.60 1.55 5.69
N ILE A 186 -1.81 2.06 6.91
CA ILE A 186 -0.98 3.08 7.55
C ILE A 186 -0.57 2.62 8.94
N ALA A 187 0.62 3.00 9.40
CA ALA A 187 1.18 2.55 10.67
C ALA A 187 1.54 3.70 11.65
N PRO A 188 0.58 4.58 12.03
CA PRO A 188 0.84 5.67 12.97
C PRO A 188 1.09 5.19 14.41
N PHE A 189 1.68 6.05 15.23
CA PHE A 189 1.86 5.81 16.67
C PHE A 189 1.64 7.06 17.53
N ASP A 190 1.89 6.96 18.84
CA ASP A 190 1.71 8.08 19.78
C ASP A 190 2.87 9.08 19.77
N ASP A 191 2.96 9.82 18.68
CA ASP A 191 3.83 11.00 18.53
C ASP A 191 3.04 12.13 17.84
N ASP A 192 3.23 13.38 18.29
CA ASP A 192 2.44 14.52 17.82
C ASP A 192 2.65 14.79 16.32
N ASP A 193 3.88 14.67 15.83
CA ASP A 193 4.21 14.95 14.43
C ASP A 193 3.66 13.84 13.53
N VAL A 194 3.94 12.58 13.87
CA VAL A 194 3.38 11.39 13.19
C VAL A 194 1.86 11.44 13.17
N GLN A 195 1.21 11.66 14.30
CA GLN A 195 -0.26 11.72 14.34
C GLN A 195 -0.82 12.84 13.48
N SER A 196 -0.18 14.00 13.43
CA SER A 196 -0.68 15.12 12.62
C SER A 196 -0.70 14.76 11.13
N HIS A 197 0.37 14.14 10.63
CA HIS A 197 0.52 13.69 9.24
C HIS A 197 -0.48 12.59 8.89
N TYR A 198 -0.55 11.53 9.69
CA TYR A 198 -1.46 10.41 9.41
C TYR A 198 -2.93 10.75 9.60
N LYS A 199 -3.28 11.67 10.51
CA LYS A 199 -4.65 12.18 10.64
C LYS A 199 -5.04 13.03 9.42
N ALA A 200 -4.14 13.85 8.88
CA ALA A 200 -4.38 14.61 7.65
C ALA A 200 -4.63 13.67 6.45
N LEU A 201 -3.82 12.61 6.33
CA LEU A 201 -4.01 11.55 5.33
C LEU A 201 -5.38 10.87 5.49
N TRP A 202 -5.73 10.44 6.71
CA TRP A 202 -7.00 9.78 6.99
C TRP A 202 -8.21 10.67 6.69
N GLN A 203 -8.15 11.96 7.03
CA GLN A 203 -9.25 12.91 6.76
C GLN A 203 -9.48 13.13 5.27
N SER A 204 -8.41 13.14 4.46
CA SER A 204 -8.48 13.45 3.03
C SER A 204 -8.66 12.22 2.14
N TYR A 205 -8.13 11.07 2.55
CA TYR A 205 -8.04 9.85 1.74
C TYR A 205 -8.34 8.55 2.52
N GLY A 206 -8.97 8.64 3.69
CA GLY A 206 -9.27 7.47 4.53
C GLY A 206 -10.17 6.43 3.86
N ASP A 207 -10.93 6.79 2.83
CA ASP A 207 -11.72 5.85 2.01
C ASP A 207 -10.84 4.91 1.17
N LEU A 208 -9.57 5.26 0.96
CA LEU A 208 -8.58 4.45 0.25
C LEU A 208 -7.76 3.54 1.18
N ILE A 209 -7.84 3.72 2.49
CA ILE A 209 -7.04 2.99 3.48
C ILE A 209 -7.88 1.89 4.11
N ASP A 210 -7.44 0.63 3.96
CA ASP A 210 -8.20 -0.53 4.42
C ASP A 210 -7.93 -0.84 5.90
N TYR A 211 -6.69 -0.61 6.37
CA TYR A 211 -6.27 -0.95 7.73
C TYR A 211 -5.39 0.13 8.37
N VAL A 212 -5.50 0.27 9.69
CA VAL A 212 -4.64 1.13 10.51
C VAL A 212 -3.88 0.23 11.49
N ASN A 213 -2.58 0.06 11.24
CA ASN A 213 -1.65 -0.69 12.08
C ASN A 213 -1.10 0.22 13.19
N PHE A 214 -1.96 0.70 14.08
CA PHE A 214 -1.53 1.62 15.13
C PHE A 214 -0.47 0.96 16.04
N GLN A 215 0.71 1.56 16.15
CA GLN A 215 1.85 0.96 16.84
C GLN A 215 1.79 1.18 18.36
N PHE A 216 0.97 0.38 19.05
CA PHE A 216 0.88 0.47 20.51
C PHE A 216 2.19 0.15 21.23
N TYR A 217 3.11 -0.60 20.62
CA TYR A 217 4.41 -0.92 21.21
C TYR A 217 5.34 0.30 21.27
N ALA A 218 5.16 1.29 20.40
CA ALA A 218 5.92 2.54 20.44
C ALA A 218 5.51 3.44 21.63
N ALA A 219 4.30 3.24 22.18
CA ALA A 219 3.74 4.07 23.24
C ALA A 219 4.26 3.77 24.67
N PHE A 220 5.28 2.92 24.85
CA PHE A 220 5.70 2.48 26.19
C PHE A 220 7.22 2.42 26.41
N LEU A 221 7.74 3.41 27.14
CA LEU A 221 8.67 3.12 28.23
C LEU A 221 7.84 2.55 29.38
N ILE A 222 7.89 1.23 29.58
CA ILE A 222 7.44 0.64 30.84
C ILE A 222 8.47 1.06 31.91
N ASN A 223 8.15 2.10 32.67
CA ASN A 223 8.88 2.47 33.90
C ASN A 223 8.53 1.52 35.06
#